data_AF-A0A6M0CML5-F1
#
_entry.id   AF-A0A6M0CML5-F1
#
_cell.length_a   1.000
_cell.length_b   1.000
_cell.length_c   1.000
_cell.angle_alpha   90.00
_cell.angle_beta   90.00
_cell.angle_gamma   90.00
#
_symmetry.space_group_name_H-M   'P 1'
#
loop_
_entity.id
_entity.type
_entity.pdbx_description
1 polymer ?
#
loop_
_entity_poly.entity_id
_entity_poly.type
_entity_poly.pdbx_seq_one_letter_code
_entity_poly.pdbx_strand_id
1 'polypeptide(L)' 'LGLALCKEIVQLHGGRMGVYSRPGQGTQFYMALPV' A
#
# COMPACT_ATOMS: atom_id res chain seq x y z
N LEU A 1 12.02 4.39 3.24
CA LEU A 1 12.13 2.98 3.67
C LEU A 1 10.77 2.34 3.99
N GLY A 2 9.96 2.94 4.88
CA GLY A 2 8.74 2.29 5.39
C GLY A 2 7.80 1.71 4.34
N LEU A 3 7.36 2.50 3.34
CA LEU A 3 6.43 2.02 2.31
C LEU A 3 7.01 0.98 1.35
N ALA A 4 8.33 1.01 1.10
CA ALA A 4 8.99 0.00 0.29
C ALA A 4 8.97 -1.36 1.00
N LEU A 5 9.29 -1.37 2.30
CA LEU A 5 9.19 -2.57 3.14
C LEU A 5 7.75 -3.07 3.26
N CYS A 6 6.78 -2.18 3.46
CA CYS A 6 5.37 -2.57 3.51
C CYS A 6 4.90 -3.16 2.17
N LYS A 7 5.37 -2.64 1.03
CA LYS A 7 5.07 -3.20 -0.29
C LYS A 7 5.63 -4.62 -0.44
N GLU A 8 6.89 -4.84 -0.06
CA GLU A 8 7.52 -6.16 -0.09
C GLU A 8 6.76 -7.17 0.79
N ILE A 9 6.44 -6.80 2.03
CA ILE A 9 5.67 -7.64 2.95
C ILE A 9 4.31 -8.01 2.34
N VAL A 10 3.56 -7.02 1.84
CA VAL A 10 2.24 -7.26 1.24
C VAL A 10 2.33 -8.17 0.02
N GLN A 11 3.35 -7.99 -0.83
CA GLN A 11 3.58 -8.84 -2.00
C GLN A 11 3.94 -10.28 -1.61
N LEU A 12 4.77 -10.48 -0.59
CA LEU A 12 5.12 -11.80 -0.07
C LEU A 12 3.91 -12.58 0.45
N HIS A 13 2.89 -11.87 0.97
CA HIS A 13 1.63 -12.48 1.42
C HIS A 13 0.59 -12.64 0.29
N GLY A 14 0.99 -12.49 -0.98
CA GLY A 14 0.07 -12.55 -2.13
C GLY A 14 -0.93 -11.39 -2.18
N GLY A 15 -0.68 -10.33 -1.41
CA GLY A 15 -1.52 -9.15 -1.35
C GLY A 15 -1.14 -8.08 -2.36
N ARG A 16 -1.87 -6.97 -2.28
CA ARG A 16 -1.67 -5.77 -3.12
C ARG A 16 -1.70 -4.51 -2.28
N MET A 17 -0.90 -3.53 -2.69
CA MET A 17 -0.86 -2.19 -2.11
C MET A 17 -1.16 -1.16 -3.20
N GLY A 18 -1.82 -0.07 -2.84
CA GLY A 18 -2.02 1.07 -3.72
C GLY A 18 -2.12 2.38 -2.96
N VAL A 19 -2.31 3.45 -3.73
CA VAL A 19 -2.38 4.82 -3.22
C VAL A 19 -3.47 5.61 -3.94
N TYR A 20 -4.22 6.38 -3.16
CA TYR A 20 -5.13 7.41 -3.66
C TYR A 20 -4.59 8.76 -3.18
N SER A 21 -4.28 9.65 -4.12
CA SER A 21 -3.81 11.00 -3.79
C SER A 21 -4.55 12.02 -4.64
N ARG A 22 -4.92 13.14 -4.02
CA ARG A 22 -5.49 14.29 -4.70
C ARG A 22 -4.74 15.54 -4.21
N PRO A 23 -4.22 16.39 -5.12
CA PRO A 23 -3.55 17.63 -4.72
C PRO A 23 -4.40 18.45 -3.75
N GLY A 24 -3.80 18.89 -2.65
CA GLY A 24 -4.49 19.65 -1.59
C GLY A 24 -5.42 18.84 -0.67
N GLN A 25 -5.64 17.54 -0.90
CA GLN A 25 -6.46 16.67 -0.03
C GLN A 25 -5.66 15.59 0.69
N GLY A 26 -4.36 15.51 0.41
CA GLY A 26 -3.47 14.52 0.99
C GLY A 26 -3.47 13.20 0.23
N THR A 27 -2.98 12.16 0.91
CA THR A 27 -2.69 10.85 0.33
C THR A 27 -3.12 9.75 1.28
N GLN A 28 -3.84 8.76 0.75
CA GLN A 28 -4.23 7.54 1.44
C GLN A 28 -3.54 6.34 0.80
N PHE A 29 -2.88 5.53 1.62
CA PHE A 29 -2.33 4.24 1.22
C PHE A 29 -3.24 3.12 1.70
N TYR A 30 -3.38 2.05 0.92
CA TYR A 30 -4.15 0.88 1.29
C TYR A 30 -3.41 -0.41 0.98
N MET A 31 -3.77 -1.47 1.69
CA MET A 31 -3.25 -2.82 1.52
C MET A 31 -4.42 -3.79 1.56
N ALA A 32 -4.38 -4.83 0.72
CA ALA A 32 -5.36 -5.91 0.72
C ALA A 32 -4.61 -7.24 0.69
N LEU A 33 -5.02 -8.17 1.55
CA LEU A 33 -4.47 -9.51 1.66
C LEU A 33 -5.52 -10.55 1.23
N PRO A 34 -5.09 -11.71 0.69
CA PRO A 34 -5.97 -12.87 0.53
C PRO A 34 -6.57 -13.33 1.86
N VAL A 35 -7.77 -13.93 1.82
CA VAL A 35 -8.46 -14.55 2.97
C VAL A 35 -8.12 -16.02 3.12
#